data_AF-A0A8T1BGH1-F1
#
_entry.id   AF-A0A8T1BGH1-F1
#
_cell.length_a   1.000
_cell.length_b   1.000
_cell.length_c   1.000
_cell.angle_alpha   90.00
_cell.angle_beta   90.00
_cell.angle_gamma   90.00
#
_symmetry.space_group_name_H-M   'P 1'
#
loop_
_entity.id
_entity.type
_entity.pdbx_description
1 polymer ?
#
loop_
_entity_poly.entity_id
_entity_poly.type
_entity_poly.pdbx_seq_one_letter_code
_entity_poly.pdbx_strand_id
1 'polypeptide(L)'
;MPGNFSRARPVLGIIGMAFLAFANFYGAVSICRVMLLAPTSVWTYGDLGEWVLGEPGRYLTVVVQVTGCLIIPCAFLVSAERYWMATSQALSLRRRGPFSWLSQSCLRASCLLSRKELALRL
;
A
#
# COMPACT_ATOMS: atom_id res chain seq x y z
N MET A 1 -8.19 6.05 -9.85
CA MET A 1 -9.06 6.63 -8.80
C MET A 1 -10.28 7.34 -9.42
N PRO A 2 -11.35 6.64 -9.83
CA PRO A 2 -12.62 7.31 -10.20
C PRO A 2 -13.64 7.38 -9.04
N GLY A 3 -13.58 6.45 -8.08
CA GLY A 3 -14.57 6.34 -7.00
C GLY A 3 -14.56 7.49 -5.98
N ASN A 4 -13.40 8.10 -5.72
CA ASN A 4 -13.30 9.24 -4.79
C ASN A 4 -13.77 10.56 -5.41
N PHE A 5 -13.63 10.74 -6.73
CA PHE A 5 -14.10 11.93 -7.45
C PHE A 5 -15.62 12.00 -7.56
N SER A 6 -16.31 10.86 -7.45
CA SER A 6 -17.78 10.82 -7.48
C SER A 6 -18.42 11.24 -6.14
N ARG A 7 -17.68 11.17 -5.01
CA ARG A 7 -18.15 11.62 -3.69
C ARG A 7 -17.58 12.97 -3.27
N ALA A 8 -16.36 13.31 -3.67
CA ALA A 8 -15.79 14.63 -3.46
C ALA A 8 -16.35 15.59 -4.52
N ARG A 9 -16.84 16.76 -4.10
CA ARG A 9 -17.32 17.79 -5.05
C ARG A 9 -16.21 18.04 -6.09
N PRO A 10 -16.48 17.96 -7.41
CA PRO A 10 -15.45 17.93 -8.46
C PRO A 10 -14.39 19.02 -8.32
N VAL A 11 -14.80 20.21 -7.89
CA VAL A 11 -13.94 21.37 -7.64
C VAL A 11 -12.94 21.11 -6.49
N LEU A 12 -13.38 20.55 -5.37
CA LEU A 12 -12.51 20.22 -4.23
C LEU A 12 -11.54 19.10 -4.59
N GLY A 13 -11.95 18.15 -5.43
CA GLY A 13 -11.08 17.09 -5.94
C GLY A 13 -9.93 17.63 -6.80
N ILE A 14 -10.21 18.58 -7.68
CA ILE A 14 -9.21 19.21 -8.55
C ILE A 14 -8.22 20.04 -7.71
N ILE A 15 -8.72 20.87 -6.78
CA ILE A 15 -7.86 21.68 -5.90
C ILE A 15 -7.00 20.77 -5.02
N GLY A 16 -7.56 19.70 -4.47
CA GLY A 16 -6.81 18.75 -3.63
C GLY A 16 -5.73 18.00 -4.40
N MET A 17 -6.02 17.56 -5.62
CA MET A 17 -5.03 16.89 -6.47
C MET A 17 -3.92 17.84 -6.93
N ALA A 18 -4.27 19.08 -7.27
CA ALA A 18 -3.29 20.10 -7.60
C ALA A 18 -2.39 20.40 -6.39
N PHE A 19 -2.96 20.64 -5.22
CA PHE A 19 -2.19 20.91 -3.99
C PHE A 19 -1.26 19.74 -3.63
N LEU A 20 -1.76 18.51 -3.69
CA LEU A 20 -0.96 17.32 -3.44
C LEU A 20 0.18 17.18 -4.46
N ALA A 21 -0.08 17.43 -5.74
CA ALA A 21 0.95 17.39 -6.78
C ALA A 21 2.04 18.44 -6.55
N PHE A 22 1.66 19.69 -6.24
CA PHE A 22 2.62 20.75 -5.94
C PHE A 22 3.42 20.48 -4.66
N ALA A 23 2.78 19.97 -3.61
CA ALA A 23 3.46 19.61 -2.37
C ALA A 23 4.52 18.52 -2.58
N ASN A 24 4.18 17.47 -3.35
CA ASN A 24 5.14 16.40 -3.68
C ASN A 24 6.29 16.91 -4.56
N PHE A 25 6.00 17.77 -5.54
CA PHE A 25 7.04 18.38 -6.38
C PHE A 25 7.99 19.27 -5.56
N TYR A 26 7.45 20.10 -4.67
CA TYR A 26 8.25 20.96 -3.80
C TYR A 26 9.14 20.14 -2.86
N GLY A 27 8.58 19.07 -2.28
CA GLY A 27 9.34 18.12 -1.47
C GLY A 27 10.52 17.52 -2.25
N ALA A 28 10.27 17.01 -3.46
CA ALA A 28 11.33 16.46 -4.31
C ALA A 28 12.44 17.49 -4.61
N VAL A 29 12.07 18.73 -4.95
CA VAL A 29 13.03 19.80 -5.22
C VAL A 29 13.86 20.16 -3.97
N SER A 30 13.23 20.22 -2.79
CA SER A 30 13.96 20.49 -1.54
C SER A 30 14.98 19.39 -1.23
N ILE A 31 14.62 18.11 -1.42
CA ILE A 31 15.53 16.98 -1.20
C ILE A 31 16.70 17.05 -2.19
N CYS A 32 16.45 17.32 -3.46
CA CYS A 32 17.51 17.48 -4.46
C CYS A 32 18.49 18.61 -4.10
N ARG A 33 17.99 19.73 -3.57
CA ARG A 33 18.83 20.85 -3.11
C ARG A 33 19.68 20.47 -1.90
N VAL A 34 19.11 19.75 -0.94
CA VAL A 34 19.84 19.27 0.24
C VAL A 34 20.91 18.26 -0.18
N MET A 35 20.61 17.36 -1.12
CA MET A 35 21.57 16.37 -1.62
C MET A 35 22.77 17.01 -2.34
N LEU A 36 22.57 18.16 -2.99
CA LEU A 36 23.67 18.92 -3.61
C LEU A 36 24.61 19.59 -2.59
N LEU A 37 24.12 19.87 -1.38
CA LEU A 37 24.89 20.43 -0.28
C LEU A 37 25.47 19.36 0.66
N ALA A 38 24.98 18.12 0.56
CA ALA A 38 25.36 17.05 1.46
C ALA A 38 26.76 16.47 1.13
N PRO A 39 27.57 16.15 2.16
CA PRO A 39 28.85 15.47 1.97
C PRO A 39 28.65 14.02 1.49
N THR A 40 29.67 13.45 0.82
CA THR A 40 29.62 12.12 0.17
C THR A 40 29.35 10.92 1.11
N SER A 41 29.28 11.13 2.42
CA SER A 41 28.96 10.07 3.40
C SER A 41 27.47 9.87 3.61
N VAL A 42 26.61 10.79 3.14
CA VAL A 42 25.16 10.74 3.38
C VAL A 42 24.47 10.06 2.20
N TRP A 43 24.31 8.73 2.30
CA TRP A 43 23.66 7.92 1.25
C TRP A 43 22.21 7.58 1.55
N THR A 44 21.82 7.56 2.82
CA THR A 44 20.47 7.17 3.22
C THR A 44 19.62 8.38 3.61
N TYR A 45 18.31 8.26 3.37
CA TYR A 45 17.33 9.29 3.74
C TYR A 45 17.27 9.52 5.26
N GLY A 46 17.65 8.50 6.05
CA GLY A 46 17.76 8.58 7.51
C GLY A 46 18.93 9.44 7.97
N ASP A 47 20.11 9.25 7.38
CA ASP A 47 21.30 10.07 7.67
C ASP A 47 21.14 11.50 7.14
N LEU A 48 20.36 11.70 6.06
CA LEU A 48 20.01 13.03 5.58
C LEU A 48 19.11 13.77 6.59
N GLY A 49 18.18 13.06 7.23
CA GLY A 49 17.37 13.58 8.31
C GLY A 49 18.19 13.96 9.54
N GLU A 50 19.18 13.13 9.90
CA GLU A 50 20.14 13.43 10.97
C GLU A 50 20.96 14.69 10.67
N TRP A 51 21.40 14.87 9.41
CA TRP A 51 22.22 16.01 9.02
C TRP A 51 21.45 17.34 9.02
N VAL A 52 20.16 17.32 8.65
CA VAL A 52 19.33 18.54 8.57
C VAL A 52 18.69 18.92 9.92
N LEU A 53 18.26 17.94 10.71
CA LEU A 53 17.46 18.17 11.93
C LEU A 53 18.08 17.58 13.21
N GLY A 54 19.23 16.90 13.12
CA GLY A 54 19.83 16.13 14.22
C GLY A 54 19.12 14.81 14.51
N GLU A 55 19.35 14.26 15.69
CA GLU A 55 18.79 12.98 16.18
C GLU A 55 17.28 12.80 16.00
N PRO A 56 16.42 13.83 16.20
CA PRO A 56 14.98 13.66 15.93
C PRO A 56 14.66 13.50 14.44
N GLY A 57 15.50 14.03 13.54
CA GLY A 57 15.32 13.95 12.09
C GLY A 57 15.47 12.52 11.55
N ARG A 58 16.36 11.72 12.13
CA ARG A 58 16.52 10.30 11.78
C ARG A 58 15.32 9.46 12.21
N TYR A 59 14.75 9.71 13.39
CA TYR A 59 13.53 9.01 13.82
C TYR A 59 12.33 9.36 12.93
N LEU A 60 12.15 10.64 12.59
CA LEU A 60 11.06 11.10 11.71
C LEU A 60 11.09 10.44 10.34
N THR A 61 12.26 10.40 9.69
CA THR A 61 12.43 9.81 8.36
C THR A 61 12.19 8.30 8.35
N VAL A 62 12.70 7.57 9.35
CA VAL A 62 12.47 6.13 9.50
C VAL A 62 10.98 5.82 9.71
N VAL A 63 10.29 6.57 10.58
CA VAL A 63 8.85 6.37 10.82
C VAL A 63 8.03 6.58 9.56
N VAL A 64 8.32 7.63 8.78
CA VAL A 64 7.63 7.89 7.50
C VAL A 64 7.88 6.77 6.49
N GLN A 65 9.12 6.27 6.40
CA GLN A 65 9.47 5.16 5.50
C GLN A 65 8.73 3.87 5.88
N VAL A 66 8.75 3.49 7.16
CA VAL A 66 8.06 2.29 7.67
C VAL A 66 6.56 2.41 7.43
N THR A 67 5.98 3.59 7.67
CA THR A 67 4.57 3.85 7.45
C THR A 67 4.19 3.72 5.97
N GLY A 68 4.99 4.28 5.07
CA GLY A 68 4.79 4.13 3.62
C GLY A 68 4.85 2.68 3.16
N CYS A 69 5.85 1.93 3.64
CA CYS A 69 6.01 0.51 3.35
C CYS A 69 4.87 -0.36 3.90
N LEU A 70 4.17 0.06 4.96
CA LEU A 70 3.02 -0.65 5.52
C LEU A 70 1.72 -0.32 4.77
N ILE A 71 1.52 0.93 4.38
CA ILE A 71 0.28 1.38 3.72
C ILE A 71 0.09 0.71 2.36
N ILE A 72 1.16 0.51 1.59
CA ILE A 72 1.11 -0.11 0.25
C ILE A 72 0.52 -1.53 0.32
N PRO A 73 1.11 -2.50 1.05
CA PRO A 73 0.56 -3.85 1.15
C PRO A 73 -0.82 -3.85 1.80
N CYS A 74 -1.10 -3.02 2.80
CA CYS A 74 -2.44 -2.92 3.38
C CYS A 74 -3.50 -2.48 2.36
N ALA A 75 -3.19 -1.51 1.49
CA ALA A 75 -4.07 -1.06 0.42
C ALA A 75 -4.28 -2.13 -0.68
N PHE A 76 -3.24 -2.90 -0.99
CA PHE A 76 -3.35 -4.05 -1.90
C PHE A 76 -4.18 -5.18 -1.30
N LEU A 77 -3.99 -5.52 -0.02
CA LEU A 77 -4.73 -6.57 0.67
C LEU A 77 -6.24 -6.27 0.71
N VAL A 78 -6.63 -5.05 1.08
CA VAL A 78 -8.06 -4.66 1.10
C VAL A 78 -8.69 -4.67 -0.29
N SER A 79 -7.92 -4.30 -1.31
CA SER A 79 -8.40 -4.31 -2.71
C SER A 79 -8.51 -5.74 -3.24
N ALA A 80 -7.54 -6.59 -2.94
CA ALA A 80 -7.52 -8.01 -3.33
C ALA A 80 -8.68 -8.78 -2.70
N GLU A 81 -8.99 -8.55 -1.42
CA GLU A 81 -10.11 -9.21 -0.75
C GLU A 81 -11.46 -8.84 -1.40
N ARG A 82 -11.67 -7.56 -1.71
CA ARG A 82 -12.89 -7.10 -2.39
C ARG A 82 -13.02 -7.67 -3.80
N TYR A 83 -11.91 -7.79 -4.53
CA TYR A 83 -11.90 -8.38 -5.87
C TYR A 83 -12.17 -9.88 -5.81
N TRP A 84 -11.63 -10.57 -4.81
CA TRP A 84 -11.86 -11.99 -4.58
C TRP A 84 -13.32 -12.29 -4.22
N MET A 85 -13.94 -11.47 -3.37
CA MET A 85 -15.37 -11.56 -3.04
C MET A 85 -16.26 -11.30 -4.26
N ALA A 86 -15.97 -10.26 -5.05
CA ALA A 86 -16.70 -9.96 -6.28
C ALA A 86 -16.62 -11.11 -7.31
N THR A 87 -15.44 -11.70 -7.47
CA THR A 87 -15.22 -12.87 -8.34
C THR A 87 -15.97 -14.10 -7.82
N SER A 88 -15.96 -14.34 -6.50
CA SER A 88 -16.68 -15.45 -5.87
C SER A 88 -18.20 -15.35 -6.03
N GLN A 89 -18.75 -14.14 -6.01
CA GLN A 89 -20.18 -13.87 -6.21
C GLN A 89 -20.57 -13.96 -7.70
N ALA A 90 -19.73 -13.45 -8.60
CA ALA A 90 -19.90 -13.63 -10.05
C ALA A 90 -19.81 -15.12 -10.46
N LEU A 91 -18.91 -15.89 -9.83
CA LEU A 91 -18.81 -17.33 -10.03
C LEU A 91 -19.98 -18.09 -9.38
N SER A 92 -20.58 -17.57 -8.30
CA SER A 92 -21.79 -18.15 -7.69
C SER A 92 -23.05 -17.92 -8.54
N LEU A 93 -23.16 -16.78 -9.24
CA LEU A 93 -24.20 -16.55 -10.25
C LEU A 93 -23.97 -17.38 -11.53
N ARG A 94 -22.71 -17.67 -11.87
CA ARG A 94 -22.33 -18.64 -12.92
C ARG A 94 -22.25 -20.09 -12.39
N ARG A 95 -22.94 -20.41 -11.28
CA ARG A 95 -23.01 -21.77 -10.71
C ARG A 95 -24.34 -22.48 -11.03
N ARG A 96 -24.78 -22.40 -12.29
CA ARG A 96 -25.66 -23.39 -12.94
C ARG A 96 -24.89 -24.14 -14.06
N GLY A 97 -23.67 -24.60 -13.78
CA GLY A 97 -22.87 -25.36 -14.73
C GLY A 97 -21.84 -26.28 -14.04
N PRO A 98 -21.55 -27.48 -14.58
CA PRO A 98 -20.86 -28.59 -13.88
C PRO A 98 -19.33 -28.45 -13.71
N PHE A 99 -18.69 -27.38 -14.20
CA PHE A 99 -17.22 -27.26 -14.23
C PHE A 99 -16.59 -26.70 -12.93
N SER A 100 -17.34 -26.67 -11.82
CA SER A 100 -16.95 -25.98 -10.57
C SER A 100 -16.30 -26.87 -9.48
N TRP A 101 -16.13 -28.17 -9.72
CA TRP A 101 -15.65 -29.11 -8.69
C TRP A 101 -14.14 -29.07 -8.43
N LEU A 102 -13.30 -28.75 -9.43
CA LEU A 102 -11.85 -28.70 -9.23
C LEU A 102 -11.39 -27.46 -8.43
N SER A 103 -12.03 -26.31 -8.62
CA SER A 103 -11.64 -25.06 -7.94
C SER A 103 -12.06 -25.03 -6.46
N GLN A 104 -13.22 -25.62 -6.11
CA GLN A 104 -13.66 -25.76 -4.71
C GLN A 104 -12.81 -26.74 -3.91
N SER A 105 -12.30 -27.79 -4.56
CA SER A 105 -11.39 -28.74 -3.93
C SER A 105 -10.05 -28.09 -3.57
N CYS A 106 -9.54 -27.19 -4.42
CA CYS A 106 -8.29 -26.48 -4.17
C CYS A 106 -8.41 -25.48 -3.01
N LEU A 107 -9.51 -24.72 -2.93
CA LEU A 107 -9.73 -23.77 -1.84
C LEU A 107 -9.98 -24.45 -0.48
N ARG A 108 -10.68 -25.60 -0.47
CA ARG A 108 -10.80 -26.42 0.75
C ARG A 108 -9.49 -27.07 1.16
N ALA A 109 -8.66 -27.50 0.21
CA ALA A 109 -7.35 -28.07 0.50
C ALA A 109 -6.42 -27.04 1.16
N SER A 110 -6.38 -25.79 0.67
CA SER A 110 -5.56 -24.72 1.30
C SER A 110 -6.03 -24.39 2.73
N CYS A 111 -7.35 -24.40 2.99
CA CYS A 111 -7.89 -24.14 4.32
C CYS A 111 -7.67 -25.31 5.29
N LEU A 112 -7.70 -26.56 4.80
CA LEU A 112 -7.37 -27.74 5.60
C LEU A 112 -5.86 -27.83 5.91
N LEU A 113 -4.99 -27.42 4.99
CA LEU A 113 -3.54 -27.41 5.20
C LEU A 113 -3.13 -26.41 6.29
N SER A 114 -3.71 -25.20 6.27
CA SER A 114 -3.47 -24.18 7.31
C SER A 114 -3.98 -24.62 8.69
N ARG A 115 -5.06 -25.40 8.76
CA ARG A 115 -5.59 -25.93 10.03
C ARG A 115 -4.75 -27.10 10.58
N LYS A 116 -4.12 -27.91 9.71
CA LYS A 116 -3.22 -28.99 10.11
C LYS A 116 -1.86 -28.49 10.60
N GLU A 117 -1.31 -27.46 9.95
CA GLU A 117 -0.07 -26.80 10.40
C GLU A 117 -0.20 -26.18 11.80
N LEU A 118 -1.38 -25.65 12.15
CA LEU A 118 -1.63 -25.07 13.48
C LEU A 118 -1.81 -26.14 14.57
N ALA A 119 -2.36 -27.30 14.23
CA ALA A 119 -2.54 -28.41 15.17
C ALA A 119 -1.26 -29.22 15.43
N LEU A 120 -0.22 -29.06 14.60
CA LEU A 120 1.07 -29.73 14.75
C LEU A 120 2.12 -28.85 15.47
N ARG A 121 1.76 -27.60 15.76
CA ARG A 121 2.57 -26.62 16.54
C ARG A 121 2.04 -26.40 17.97
N LEU A 122 1.03 -27.17 18.39
CA LEU A 122 0.43 -27.21 19.73
C LEU A 122 0.62 -28.61 20.29
#